data_AF-A0A9W7L3E3-F1
#
_entry.id   AF-A0A9W7L3E3-F1
#
_cell.length_a   1.000
_cell.length_b   1.000
_cell.length_c   1.000
_cell.angle_alpha   90.00
_cell.angle_beta   90.00
_cell.angle_gamma   90.00
#
_symmetry.space_group_name_H-M   'P 1'
#
loop_
_entity.id
_entity.type
_entity.pdbx_description
1 polymer ?
#
loop_
_entity_poly.entity_id
_entity_poly.type
_entity_poly.pdbx_seq_one_letter_code
_entity_poly.pdbx_strand_id
1 'polypeptide(L)'
;MLNPFSIATALIYLPSIAAKQLNIHAKILSPSNTTISSTNRQITSSLSSPSDQKINFQTTHDAHATLYLTTFLDESIGELVGAANTAIQGAYAEFCHEGEGMSVGETKNAQGSYGMLEVVNTPCLQALSDAVVNATSPFLDPSAKTYIPSWVYSLPDDERDQKIALIHQYGSPNVFEGFEPHVTLVGDSVSSEEMNAVFDATPFDPLTSTIGEVGFGSVGEFGTVLKGQDVASPVILVGEKAGQTEVN
;
A
#
# COMPACT_ATOMS: atom_id res chain seq x y z
N MET A 1 -47.62 -7.86 49.84
CA MET A 1 -46.94 -6.88 48.98
C MET A 1 -45.47 -7.27 48.97
N LEU A 2 -44.99 -7.85 47.86
CA LEU A 2 -43.60 -8.31 47.70
C LEU A 2 -42.83 -7.28 46.89
N ASN A 3 -41.66 -6.91 47.40
CA ASN A 3 -40.75 -5.88 46.90
C ASN A 3 -40.09 -6.35 45.59
N PRO A 4 -39.98 -5.52 44.52
CA PRO A 4 -39.41 -5.96 43.26
C PRO A 4 -37.88 -6.04 43.35
N PHE A 5 -37.32 -7.10 42.79
CA PHE A 5 -35.88 -7.30 42.63
C PHE A 5 -35.28 -6.17 41.78
N SER A 6 -34.34 -5.43 42.36
CA SER A 6 -33.50 -4.47 41.66
C SER A 6 -32.32 -5.24 41.06
N ILE A 7 -32.37 -5.51 39.75
CA ILE A 7 -31.25 -6.10 39.01
C ILE A 7 -30.23 -4.99 38.78
N ALA A 8 -29.09 -5.06 39.47
CA ALA A 8 -27.96 -4.19 39.20
C ALA A 8 -27.31 -4.61 37.86
N THR A 9 -27.49 -3.80 36.83
CA THR A 9 -26.80 -3.98 35.54
C THR A 9 -25.33 -3.62 35.73
N ALA A 10 -24.46 -4.63 35.85
CA ALA A 10 -23.03 -4.42 35.76
C ALA A 10 -22.70 -4.01 34.32
N LEU A 11 -22.23 -2.77 34.12
CA LEU A 11 -21.59 -2.37 32.87
C LEU A 11 -20.31 -3.18 32.73
N ILE A 12 -20.30 -4.15 31.82
CA ILE A 12 -19.08 -4.85 31.40
C ILE A 12 -18.34 -3.89 30.48
N TYR A 13 -17.24 -3.32 30.98
CA TYR A 13 -16.31 -2.54 30.17
C TYR A 13 -15.49 -3.53 29.35
N LEU A 14 -15.90 -3.79 28.11
CA LEU A 14 -15.08 -4.56 27.18
C LEU A 14 -13.92 -3.66 26.75
N PRO A 15 -12.65 -4.11 26.89
CA PRO A 15 -11.53 -3.36 26.36
C PRO A 15 -11.73 -3.18 24.85
N SER A 16 -11.54 -1.95 24.36
CA SER A 16 -11.43 -1.71 22.92
C SER A 16 -10.25 -2.51 22.42
N ILE A 17 -10.49 -3.47 21.53
CA ILE A 17 -9.41 -4.15 20.82
C ILE A 17 -8.72 -3.09 19.97
N ALA A 18 -7.40 -2.95 20.12
CA ALA A 18 -6.64 -2.00 19.33
C ALA A 18 -6.56 -2.52 17.89
N ALA A 19 -6.75 -1.62 16.93
CA ALA A 19 -6.69 -1.92 15.50
C ALA A 19 -5.57 -1.10 14.86
N LYS A 20 -4.95 -1.65 13.82
CA LYS A 20 -3.84 -1.01 13.11
C LYS A 20 -4.04 -1.11 11.61
N GLN A 21 -3.97 0.02 10.93
CA GLN A 21 -3.92 0.04 9.48
C GLN A 21 -2.51 -0.29 9.03
N LEU A 22 -2.36 -1.23 8.11
CA LEU A 22 -1.08 -1.61 7.53
C LEU A 22 -1.12 -1.55 6.02
N ASN A 23 0.02 -1.17 5.44
CA ASN A 23 0.31 -1.32 4.03
C ASN A 23 1.39 -2.41 3.87
N ILE A 24 0.99 -3.55 3.33
CA ILE A 24 1.90 -4.61 2.91
C ILE A 24 2.29 -4.31 1.47
N HIS A 25 3.57 -4.11 1.20
CA HIS A 25 4.03 -3.49 -0.04
C HIS A 25 5.33 -4.07 -0.57
N ALA A 26 5.50 -4.08 -1.89
CA ALA A 26 6.79 -4.26 -2.52
C ALA A 26 7.61 -2.96 -2.37
N LYS A 27 8.82 -3.08 -1.82
CA LYS A 27 9.72 -1.93 -1.65
C LYS A 27 10.37 -1.56 -2.98
N ILE A 28 10.49 -0.26 -3.25
CA ILE A 28 11.36 0.23 -4.32
C ILE A 28 12.79 0.29 -3.78
N LEU A 29 13.68 -0.52 -4.34
CA LEU A 29 15.08 -0.56 -3.93
C LEU A 29 15.92 0.44 -4.72
N SER A 30 17.14 0.71 -4.24
CA SER A 30 18.11 1.49 -5.01
C SER A 30 18.59 0.69 -6.23
N PRO A 31 18.88 1.34 -7.38
CA PRO A 31 18.89 2.80 -7.59
C PRO A 31 17.51 3.41 -7.92
N SER A 32 16.49 2.61 -8.22
CA SER A 32 15.16 3.08 -8.65
C SER A 32 14.50 4.03 -7.64
N ASN A 33 14.66 3.77 -6.34
CA ASN A 33 14.13 4.63 -5.30
C ASN A 33 14.75 6.05 -5.34
N THR A 34 16.04 6.15 -5.68
CA THR A 34 16.72 7.43 -5.83
C THR A 34 16.13 8.24 -6.98
N THR A 35 15.85 7.60 -8.11
CA THR A 35 15.19 8.24 -9.26
C THR A 35 13.79 8.72 -8.88
N ILE A 36 12.95 7.84 -8.34
CA ILE A 36 11.57 8.19 -7.93
C ILE A 36 11.57 9.31 -6.87
N SER A 37 12.46 9.23 -5.88
CA SER A 37 12.61 10.29 -4.86
C SER A 37 13.05 11.63 -5.47
N SER A 38 13.93 11.60 -6.48
CA SER A 38 14.35 12.80 -7.19
C SER A 38 13.20 13.41 -8.00
N THR A 39 12.39 12.57 -8.65
CA THR A 39 11.20 13.01 -9.40
C THR A 39 10.14 13.59 -8.47
N ASN A 40 9.83 12.94 -7.34
CA ASN A 40 8.93 13.48 -6.31
C ASN A 40 9.36 14.89 -5.87
N ARG A 41 10.66 15.09 -5.60
CA ARG A 41 11.20 16.40 -5.23
C ARG A 41 11.04 17.45 -6.34
N GLN A 42 11.35 17.07 -7.59
CA GLN A 42 11.25 17.98 -8.74
C GLN A 42 9.81 18.42 -8.98
N ILE A 43 8.88 17.47 -8.99
CA ILE A 43 7.45 17.75 -9.11
C ILE A 43 7.00 18.66 -7.98
N THR A 44 7.36 18.34 -6.73
CA THR A 44 7.00 19.16 -5.57
C THR A 44 7.46 20.61 -5.74
N SER A 45 8.68 20.84 -6.22
CA SER A 45 9.20 22.20 -6.46
C SER A 45 8.54 22.95 -7.62
N SER A 46 7.86 22.23 -8.51
CA SER A 46 7.17 22.77 -9.69
C SER A 46 5.69 23.07 -9.43
N LEU A 47 5.12 22.62 -8.31
CA LEU A 47 3.76 22.94 -7.90
C LEU A 47 3.65 24.41 -7.49
N SER A 48 2.48 25.01 -7.70
CA SER A 48 2.20 26.39 -7.26
C SER A 48 2.16 26.54 -5.74
N SER A 49 1.83 25.46 -5.02
CA SER A 49 1.75 25.41 -3.56
C SER A 49 2.56 24.23 -2.98
N PRO A 50 3.91 24.23 -3.08
CA PRO A 50 4.75 23.10 -2.65
C PRO A 50 4.60 22.70 -1.18
N SER A 51 4.12 23.60 -0.31
CA SER A 51 3.89 23.33 1.12
C SER A 51 2.67 22.44 1.38
N ASP A 52 1.76 22.35 0.41
CA ASP A 52 0.49 21.63 0.57
C ASP A 52 0.64 20.17 0.16
N GLN A 53 1.68 19.86 -0.63
CA GLN A 53 2.14 18.51 -0.94
C GLN A 53 2.39 17.67 0.32
N LYS A 54 1.75 16.51 0.34
CA LYS A 54 1.73 15.59 1.48
C LYS A 54 2.75 14.46 1.38
N ILE A 55 3.22 14.14 0.18
CA ILE A 55 4.12 13.03 -0.06
C ILE A 55 5.56 13.54 -0.23
N ASN A 56 6.42 13.13 0.69
CA ASN A 56 7.83 13.49 0.72
C ASN A 56 8.70 12.23 0.90
N PHE A 57 9.32 11.78 -0.19
CA PHE A 57 10.18 10.59 -0.17
C PHE A 57 11.56 10.83 0.43
N GLN A 58 11.94 12.08 0.66
CA GLN A 58 13.24 12.40 1.27
C GLN A 58 13.19 12.20 2.78
N THR A 59 12.04 12.46 3.41
CA THR A 59 11.95 12.58 4.88
C THR A 59 10.86 11.73 5.53
N THR A 60 9.67 11.62 4.94
CA THR A 60 8.48 11.11 5.65
C THR A 60 7.98 9.79 5.12
N HIS A 61 8.08 9.56 3.81
CA HIS A 61 7.47 8.41 3.15
C HIS A 61 8.50 7.56 2.42
N ASP A 62 8.18 6.28 2.25
CA ASP A 62 8.94 5.37 1.38
C ASP A 62 8.19 5.17 0.05
N ALA A 63 8.94 5.19 -1.06
CA ALA A 63 8.39 4.80 -2.35
C ALA A 63 8.16 3.29 -2.37
N HIS A 64 6.95 2.88 -2.75
CA HIS A 64 6.51 1.49 -2.68
C HIS A 64 5.37 1.25 -3.68
N ALA A 65 5.13 -0.03 -3.98
CA ALA A 65 3.89 -0.47 -4.61
C ALA A 65 3.10 -1.31 -3.60
N THR A 66 1.88 -0.86 -3.29
CA THR A 66 0.99 -1.54 -2.34
C THR A 66 0.59 -2.89 -2.90
N LEU A 67 0.74 -3.96 -2.10
CA LEU A 67 0.19 -5.28 -2.39
C LEU A 67 -1.17 -5.45 -1.69
N TYR A 68 -1.27 -4.99 -0.44
CA TYR A 68 -2.53 -5.02 0.31
C TYR A 68 -2.55 -3.94 1.40
N LEU A 69 -3.62 -3.15 1.44
CA LEU A 69 -3.84 -2.10 2.44
C LEU A 69 -5.21 -2.26 3.08
N THR A 70 -5.22 -2.39 4.40
CA THR A 70 -6.44 -2.57 5.21
C THR A 70 -6.14 -2.43 6.71
N THR A 71 -7.13 -2.67 7.57
CA THR A 71 -7.02 -2.60 9.03
C THR A 71 -7.07 -4.00 9.66
N PHE A 72 -6.11 -4.28 10.52
CA PHE A 72 -5.94 -5.55 11.22
C PHE A 72 -6.08 -5.38 12.73
N LEU A 73 -6.37 -6.48 13.43
CA LEU A 73 -6.32 -6.54 14.89
C LEU A 73 -4.86 -6.41 15.35
N ASP A 74 -4.56 -5.46 16.25
CA ASP A 74 -3.19 -5.17 16.68
C ASP A 74 -2.53 -6.37 17.38
N GLU A 75 -3.34 -7.14 18.13
CA GLU A 75 -2.92 -8.38 18.80
C GLU A 75 -2.54 -9.51 17.82
N SER A 76 -3.02 -9.45 16.58
CA SER A 76 -2.77 -10.47 15.56
C SER A 76 -1.57 -10.15 14.66
N ILE A 77 -0.94 -8.99 14.79
CA ILE A 77 0.13 -8.56 13.86
C ILE A 77 1.30 -9.56 13.80
N GLY A 78 1.69 -10.16 14.93
CA GLY A 78 2.77 -11.15 14.95
C GLY A 78 2.45 -12.41 14.13
N GLU A 79 1.24 -12.95 14.27
CA GLU A 79 0.77 -14.13 13.52
C GLU A 79 0.56 -13.80 12.04
N LEU A 80 0.00 -12.62 11.76
CA LEU A 80 -0.18 -12.08 10.41
C LEU A 80 1.14 -12.01 9.65
N VAL A 81 2.19 -11.45 10.25
CA VAL A 81 3.51 -11.33 9.61
C VAL A 81 4.09 -12.71 9.29
N GLY A 82 3.92 -13.69 10.18
CA GLY A 82 4.34 -15.07 9.94
C GLY A 82 3.60 -15.74 8.78
N ALA A 83 2.28 -15.58 8.73
CA ALA A 83 1.43 -16.10 7.65
C ALA A 83 1.77 -15.43 6.31
N ALA A 84 1.89 -14.10 6.29
CA ALA A 84 2.26 -13.33 5.11
C ALA A 84 3.65 -13.73 4.60
N ASN A 85 4.66 -13.85 5.47
CA ASN A 85 6.01 -14.24 5.07
C ASN A 85 6.01 -15.60 4.34
N THR A 86 5.32 -16.59 4.90
CA THR A 86 5.23 -17.93 4.28
C THR A 86 4.53 -17.87 2.91
N ALA A 87 3.43 -17.12 2.81
CA ALA A 87 2.68 -16.96 1.57
C ALA A 87 3.48 -16.19 0.49
N ILE A 88 4.15 -15.11 0.89
CA ILE A 88 5.01 -14.29 0.02
C ILE A 88 6.16 -15.13 -0.56
N GLN A 89 6.87 -15.89 0.29
CA GLN A 89 7.97 -16.75 -0.17
C GLN A 89 7.48 -17.84 -1.12
N GLY A 90 6.33 -18.47 -0.83
CA GLY A 90 5.74 -19.47 -1.70
C GLY A 90 5.34 -18.90 -3.07
N ALA A 91 4.62 -17.77 -3.07
CA ALA A 91 4.21 -17.11 -4.31
C ALA A 91 5.40 -16.62 -5.12
N TYR A 92 6.43 -16.07 -4.47
CA TYR A 92 7.64 -15.65 -5.16
C TYR A 92 8.36 -16.83 -5.83
N ALA A 93 8.52 -17.94 -5.11
CA ALA A 93 9.19 -19.13 -5.64
C ALA A 93 8.44 -19.79 -6.81
N GLU A 94 7.11 -19.69 -6.84
CA GLU A 94 6.28 -20.30 -7.88
C GLU A 94 6.09 -19.39 -9.11
N PHE A 95 5.89 -18.08 -8.90
CA PHE A 95 5.42 -17.17 -9.94
C PHE A 95 6.45 -16.13 -10.38
N CYS A 96 7.51 -15.91 -9.62
CA CYS A 96 8.51 -14.89 -9.93
C CYS A 96 9.79 -15.52 -10.46
N HIS A 97 10.33 -14.97 -11.54
CA HIS A 97 11.63 -15.38 -12.06
C HIS A 97 12.77 -14.64 -11.36
N GLU A 98 13.95 -15.28 -11.25
CA GLU A 98 15.12 -14.61 -10.67
C GLU A 98 15.45 -13.33 -11.48
N GLY A 99 15.54 -12.19 -10.78
CA GLY A 99 15.76 -10.90 -11.41
C GLY A 99 14.53 -10.28 -12.05
N GLU A 100 13.33 -10.86 -11.85
CA GLU A 100 12.08 -10.22 -12.25
C GLU A 100 11.93 -8.88 -11.55
N GLY A 101 11.59 -7.88 -12.34
CA GLY A 101 11.49 -6.51 -11.90
C GLY A 101 10.08 -5.97 -12.07
N MET A 102 9.74 -5.06 -11.18
CA MET A 102 8.58 -4.21 -11.25
C MET A 102 8.87 -3.07 -12.23
N SER A 103 8.17 -3.08 -13.37
CA SER A 103 8.21 -2.02 -14.35
C SER A 103 7.37 -0.83 -13.89
N VAL A 104 8.03 0.29 -13.63
CA VAL A 104 7.43 1.56 -13.22
C VAL A 104 7.41 2.47 -14.44
N GLY A 105 6.21 2.84 -14.87
CA GLY A 105 5.92 3.60 -16.08
C GLY A 105 5.63 5.07 -15.82
N GLU A 106 4.78 5.61 -16.68
CA GLU A 106 4.50 7.05 -16.78
C GLU A 106 3.74 7.59 -15.56
N THR A 107 3.82 8.91 -15.39
CA THR A 107 3.01 9.65 -14.43
C THR A 107 1.55 9.69 -14.88
N LYS A 108 0.65 9.41 -13.95
CA LYS A 108 -0.80 9.52 -14.14
C LYS A 108 -1.41 10.38 -13.05
N ASN A 109 -2.33 11.24 -13.45
CA ASN A 109 -3.19 11.99 -12.55
C ASN A 109 -4.43 11.13 -12.23
N ALA A 110 -4.59 10.74 -10.98
CA ALA A 110 -5.79 10.05 -10.53
C ALA A 110 -6.85 11.11 -10.19
N GLN A 111 -7.93 11.19 -10.99
CA GLN A 111 -9.07 12.13 -10.92
C GLN A 111 -9.30 12.85 -9.57
N GLY A 112 -8.42 13.79 -9.21
CA GLY A 112 -8.48 14.55 -7.96
C GLY A 112 -7.45 14.15 -6.89
N SER A 113 -6.59 15.12 -6.60
CA SER A 113 -5.74 15.28 -5.40
C SER A 113 -4.50 14.40 -5.21
N TYR A 114 -4.21 13.45 -6.10
CA TYR A 114 -2.92 12.76 -6.06
C TYR A 114 -2.51 12.27 -7.45
N GLY A 115 -1.20 12.13 -7.64
CA GLY A 115 -0.60 11.62 -8.85
C GLY A 115 0.35 10.48 -8.55
N MET A 116 0.49 9.58 -9.51
CA MET A 116 1.12 8.29 -9.32
C MET A 116 1.97 7.89 -10.52
N LEU A 117 2.91 6.98 -10.31
CA LEU A 117 3.57 6.25 -11.38
C LEU A 117 2.83 4.93 -11.57
N GLU A 118 2.47 4.63 -12.82
CA GLU A 118 1.87 3.34 -13.15
C GLU A 118 2.88 2.22 -12.89
N VAL A 119 2.42 1.12 -12.32
CA VAL A 119 3.20 -0.11 -12.25
C VAL A 119 2.51 -1.17 -13.08
N VAL A 120 3.27 -1.84 -13.95
CA VAL A 120 2.73 -2.95 -14.74
C VAL A 120 2.39 -4.10 -13.80
N ASN A 121 1.12 -4.51 -13.79
CA ASN A 121 0.69 -5.71 -13.06
C ASN A 121 1.20 -6.97 -13.78
N THR A 122 2.34 -7.51 -13.33
CA THR A 122 2.89 -8.76 -13.84
C THR A 122 2.28 -9.97 -13.10
N PRO A 123 2.33 -11.18 -13.67
CA PRO A 123 1.90 -12.39 -12.96
C PRO A 123 2.56 -12.57 -11.58
N CYS A 124 3.84 -12.23 -11.45
CA CYS A 124 4.54 -12.22 -10.16
C CYS A 124 3.91 -11.25 -9.15
N LEU A 125 3.65 -9.99 -9.54
CA LEU A 125 3.04 -9.00 -8.64
C LEU A 125 1.60 -9.35 -8.26
N GLN A 126 0.81 -9.85 -9.22
CA GLN A 126 -0.53 -10.35 -8.95
C GLN A 126 -0.48 -11.50 -7.94
N ALA A 127 0.38 -12.49 -8.15
CA ALA A 127 0.51 -13.64 -7.26
C ALA A 127 0.94 -13.22 -5.84
N LEU A 128 1.87 -12.27 -5.72
CA LEU A 128 2.28 -11.72 -4.43
C LEU A 128 1.11 -11.02 -3.72
N SER A 129 0.35 -10.19 -4.43
CA SER A 129 -0.84 -9.52 -3.91
C SER A 129 -1.89 -10.53 -3.42
N ASP A 130 -2.27 -11.47 -4.27
CA ASP A 130 -3.27 -12.50 -3.97
C ASP A 130 -2.85 -13.37 -2.77
N ALA A 131 -1.57 -13.75 -2.71
CA ALA A 131 -1.02 -14.53 -1.60
C ALA A 131 -1.09 -13.76 -0.28
N VAL A 132 -0.75 -12.47 -0.29
CA VAL A 132 -0.85 -11.60 0.88
C VAL A 132 -2.31 -11.46 1.34
N VAL A 133 -3.23 -11.15 0.42
CA VAL A 133 -4.67 -10.99 0.76
C VAL A 133 -5.23 -12.27 1.37
N ASN A 134 -4.98 -13.41 0.72
CA ASN A 134 -5.47 -14.71 1.20
C ASN A 134 -4.90 -15.08 2.58
N ALA A 135 -3.60 -14.86 2.79
CA ALA A 135 -2.94 -15.21 4.04
C ALA A 135 -3.32 -14.30 5.21
N THR A 136 -3.64 -13.03 4.92
CA THR A 136 -3.81 -12.01 5.98
C THR A 136 -5.25 -11.62 6.26
N SER A 137 -6.19 -11.86 5.34
CA SER A 137 -7.62 -11.57 5.54
C SER A 137 -8.29 -12.23 6.77
N PRO A 138 -7.81 -13.37 7.32
CA PRO A 138 -8.33 -13.90 8.58
C PRO A 138 -8.06 -13.02 9.81
N PHE A 139 -7.07 -12.12 9.76
CA PHE A 139 -6.64 -11.27 10.88
C PHE A 139 -7.23 -9.86 10.84
N LEU A 140 -8.18 -9.62 9.92
CA LEU A 140 -8.80 -8.31 9.74
C LEU A 140 -9.54 -7.85 11.00
N ASP A 141 -9.43 -6.56 11.29
CA ASP A 141 -10.35 -5.93 12.20
C ASP A 141 -11.76 -5.91 11.56
N PRO A 142 -12.84 -6.28 12.28
CA PRO A 142 -14.18 -6.30 11.71
C PRO A 142 -14.63 -4.97 11.09
N SER A 143 -14.14 -3.82 11.60
CA SER A 143 -14.46 -2.50 11.03
C SER A 143 -13.95 -2.34 9.60
N ALA A 144 -12.82 -2.98 9.24
CA ALA A 144 -12.27 -2.96 7.89
C ALA A 144 -13.29 -3.47 6.86
N LYS A 145 -14.14 -4.42 7.26
CA LYS A 145 -15.18 -5.01 6.41
C LYS A 145 -16.42 -4.15 6.28
N THR A 146 -16.50 -3.02 6.98
CA THR A 146 -17.68 -2.14 6.99
C THR A 146 -17.37 -0.73 6.51
N TYR A 147 -16.10 -0.35 6.48
CA TYR A 147 -15.67 0.95 5.98
C TYR A 147 -15.59 0.95 4.46
N ILE A 148 -16.49 1.70 3.81
CA ILE A 148 -16.52 1.87 2.36
C ILE A 148 -15.97 3.27 2.01
N PRO A 149 -14.85 3.38 1.27
CA PRO A 149 -14.31 4.66 0.84
C PRO A 149 -15.33 5.45 0.00
N SER A 150 -15.40 6.77 0.18
CA SER A 150 -16.43 7.60 -0.46
C SER A 150 -16.42 7.54 -1.99
N TRP A 151 -15.23 7.40 -2.60
CA TRP A 151 -15.08 7.30 -4.06
C TRP A 151 -15.74 6.04 -4.64
N VAL A 152 -15.86 4.96 -3.86
CA VAL A 152 -16.53 3.73 -4.31
C VAL A 152 -18.00 4.03 -4.65
N TYR A 153 -18.65 4.92 -3.91
CA TYR A 153 -20.03 5.32 -4.19
C TYR A 153 -20.21 6.14 -5.46
N SER A 154 -19.14 6.67 -6.04
CA SER A 154 -19.17 7.42 -7.31
C SER A 154 -18.97 6.55 -8.55
N LEU A 155 -18.68 5.25 -8.36
CA LEU A 155 -18.49 4.30 -9.45
C LEU A 155 -19.83 3.86 -10.09
N PRO A 156 -19.81 3.36 -11.34
CA PRO A 156 -20.92 2.65 -11.94
C PRO A 156 -21.46 1.53 -11.05
N ASP A 157 -22.74 1.20 -11.17
CA ASP A 157 -23.44 0.30 -10.24
C ASP A 157 -22.77 -1.08 -10.12
N ASP A 158 -22.37 -1.67 -11.24
CA ASP A 158 -21.71 -2.97 -11.31
C ASP A 158 -20.32 -2.96 -10.66
N GLU A 159 -19.51 -1.96 -10.99
CA GLU A 159 -18.19 -1.81 -10.40
C GLU A 159 -18.27 -1.52 -8.90
N ARG A 160 -19.17 -0.60 -8.49
CA ARG A 160 -19.41 -0.26 -7.09
C ARG A 160 -19.77 -1.49 -6.26
N ASP A 161 -20.73 -2.29 -6.73
CA ASP A 161 -21.21 -3.46 -6.00
C ASP A 161 -20.10 -4.50 -5.86
N GLN A 162 -19.25 -4.67 -6.90
CA GLN A 162 -18.06 -5.52 -6.82
C GLN A 162 -17.05 -5.01 -5.79
N LYS A 163 -16.72 -3.70 -5.80
CA LYS A 163 -15.79 -3.11 -4.82
C LYS A 163 -16.31 -3.23 -3.38
N ILE A 164 -17.62 -3.03 -3.16
CA ILE A 164 -18.25 -3.20 -1.84
C ILE A 164 -18.18 -4.66 -1.39
N ALA A 165 -18.44 -5.62 -2.27
CA ALA A 165 -18.31 -7.04 -1.95
C ALA A 165 -16.88 -7.42 -1.53
N LEU A 166 -15.88 -6.92 -2.26
CA LEU A 166 -14.46 -7.11 -1.92
C LEU A 166 -14.11 -6.47 -0.57
N ILE A 167 -14.63 -5.29 -0.25
CA ILE A 167 -14.47 -4.68 1.08
C ILE A 167 -15.09 -5.56 2.17
N HIS A 168 -16.32 -6.04 1.99
CA HIS A 168 -16.97 -6.87 2.99
C HIS A 168 -16.22 -8.18 3.26
N GLN A 169 -15.57 -8.74 2.24
CA GLN A 169 -14.86 -10.00 2.37
C GLN A 169 -13.41 -9.81 2.84
N TYR A 170 -12.71 -8.84 2.27
CA TYR A 170 -11.25 -8.65 2.36
C TYR A 170 -10.86 -7.26 2.88
N GLY A 171 -11.78 -6.42 3.34
CA GLY A 171 -11.46 -5.12 3.94
C GLY A 171 -10.74 -4.13 3.02
N SER A 172 -10.75 -4.37 1.70
CA SER A 172 -10.10 -3.50 0.70
C SER A 172 -10.78 -3.65 -0.67
N PRO A 173 -10.97 -2.56 -1.43
CA PRO A 173 -11.69 -2.58 -2.71
C PRO A 173 -10.87 -3.09 -3.90
N ASN A 174 -9.54 -3.02 -3.82
CA ASN A 174 -8.64 -3.25 -4.97
C ASN A 174 -7.75 -4.49 -4.73
N VAL A 175 -8.39 -5.66 -4.65
CA VAL A 175 -7.74 -6.97 -4.47
C VAL A 175 -8.08 -7.91 -5.64
N PHE A 176 -7.27 -8.94 -5.86
CA PHE A 176 -7.44 -9.93 -6.93
C PHE A 176 -7.53 -9.28 -8.32
N GLU A 177 -8.61 -9.52 -9.07
CA GLU A 177 -8.83 -8.92 -10.40
C GLU A 177 -8.88 -7.39 -10.36
N GLY A 178 -9.16 -6.79 -9.20
CA GLY A 178 -9.12 -5.34 -8.99
C GLY A 178 -7.76 -4.78 -8.58
N PHE A 179 -6.71 -5.61 -8.56
CA PHE A 179 -5.36 -5.20 -8.19
C PHE A 179 -4.73 -4.31 -9.26
N GLU A 180 -4.42 -3.08 -8.88
CA GLU A 180 -3.82 -2.06 -9.74
C GLU A 180 -2.59 -1.44 -9.03
N PRO A 181 -1.39 -2.04 -9.17
CA PRO A 181 -0.20 -1.55 -8.51
C PRO A 181 0.20 -0.19 -9.08
N HIS A 182 0.69 0.68 -8.21
CA HIS A 182 1.18 2.01 -8.54
C HIS A 182 2.11 2.52 -7.44
N VAL A 183 2.88 3.57 -7.74
CA VAL A 183 3.65 4.33 -6.73
C VAL A 183 3.02 5.72 -6.59
N THR A 184 2.43 6.03 -5.44
CA THR A 184 1.85 7.35 -5.18
C THR A 184 2.96 8.40 -5.06
N LEU A 185 3.08 9.29 -6.04
CA LEU A 185 4.20 10.21 -6.19
C LEU A 185 3.93 11.56 -5.52
N VAL A 186 2.67 11.99 -5.49
CA VAL A 186 2.22 13.30 -5.04
C VAL A 186 0.82 13.17 -4.47
N GLY A 187 0.54 13.77 -3.32
CA GLY A 187 -0.81 14.05 -2.80
C GLY A 187 -0.92 15.54 -2.49
N ASP A 188 -1.73 16.29 -3.23
CA ASP A 188 -1.86 17.74 -3.08
C ASP A 188 -3.28 18.19 -3.47
N SER A 189 -3.68 19.39 -3.09
CA SER A 189 -4.98 20.00 -3.39
C SER A 189 -4.99 20.82 -4.69
N VAL A 190 -3.93 20.74 -5.51
CA VAL A 190 -3.86 21.44 -6.81
C VAL A 190 -4.89 20.90 -7.82
N SER A 191 -5.20 21.73 -8.82
CA SER A 191 -6.11 21.34 -9.91
C SER A 191 -5.52 20.23 -10.78
N SER A 192 -6.38 19.44 -11.43
CA SER A 192 -5.94 18.42 -12.37
C SER A 192 -5.17 18.99 -13.57
N GLU A 193 -5.51 20.21 -14.00
CA GLU A 193 -4.81 20.91 -15.10
C GLU A 193 -3.37 21.24 -14.71
N GLU A 194 -3.16 21.78 -13.51
CA GLU A 194 -1.83 22.06 -12.98
C GLU A 194 -1.00 20.77 -12.82
N MET A 195 -1.59 19.72 -12.23
CA MET A 195 -0.90 18.44 -12.07
C MET A 195 -0.41 17.88 -13.41
N ASN A 196 -1.28 17.92 -14.42
CA ASN A 196 -0.93 17.46 -15.77
C ASN A 196 0.19 18.32 -16.37
N ALA A 197 0.12 19.65 -16.25
CA ALA A 197 1.16 20.54 -16.75
C ALA A 197 2.52 20.30 -16.07
N VAL A 198 2.53 20.02 -14.76
CA VAL A 198 3.77 19.67 -14.04
C VAL A 198 4.33 18.33 -14.50
N PHE A 199 3.47 17.34 -14.77
CA PHE A 199 3.89 16.04 -15.31
C PHE A 199 4.46 16.15 -16.72
N ASP A 200 3.83 16.94 -17.59
CA ASP A 200 4.33 17.21 -18.94
C ASP A 200 5.69 17.91 -18.91
N ALA A 201 5.91 18.81 -17.95
CA ALA A 201 7.18 19.52 -17.77
C ALA A 201 8.25 18.69 -17.04
N THR A 202 7.85 17.65 -16.31
CA THR A 202 8.72 16.78 -15.52
C THR A 202 8.50 15.32 -15.91
N PRO A 203 8.83 14.94 -17.16
CA PRO A 203 8.60 13.57 -17.63
C PRO A 203 9.40 12.59 -16.78
N PHE A 204 8.78 11.44 -16.49
CA PHE A 204 9.44 10.34 -15.80
C PHE A 204 9.94 9.34 -16.84
N ASP A 205 11.23 9.04 -16.80
CA ASP A 205 11.80 7.96 -17.60
C ASP A 205 11.42 6.61 -16.98
N PRO A 206 10.69 5.74 -17.69
CA PRO A 206 10.31 4.43 -17.18
C PRO A 206 11.53 3.64 -16.71
N LEU A 207 11.37 2.92 -15.61
CA LEU A 207 12.43 2.12 -15.02
C LEU A 207 11.92 0.77 -14.57
N THR A 208 12.86 -0.14 -14.29
CA THR A 208 12.56 -1.43 -13.68
C THR A 208 13.25 -1.48 -12.31
N SER A 209 12.48 -1.79 -11.27
CA SER A 209 12.99 -2.05 -9.92
C SER A 209 12.91 -3.54 -9.61
N THR A 210 13.97 -4.15 -9.10
CA THR A 210 13.90 -5.55 -8.63
C THR A 210 12.84 -5.70 -7.53
N ILE A 211 12.07 -6.77 -7.58
CA ILE A 211 11.16 -7.16 -6.48
C ILE A 211 12.00 -7.92 -5.44
N GLY A 212 12.70 -7.18 -4.59
CA GLY A 212 13.64 -7.78 -3.63
C GLY A 212 13.16 -7.86 -2.20
N GLU A 213 12.23 -7.00 -1.81
CA GLU A 213 11.73 -6.95 -0.44
C GLU A 213 10.23 -6.63 -0.40
N VAL A 214 9.51 -7.29 0.51
CA VAL A 214 8.13 -6.95 0.88
C VAL A 214 8.09 -6.46 2.32
N GLY A 215 7.61 -5.24 2.54
CA GLY A 215 7.53 -4.59 3.84
C GLY A 215 6.14 -4.64 4.48
N PHE A 216 6.09 -4.32 5.78
CA PHE A 216 4.88 -4.21 6.58
C PHE A 216 4.84 -2.82 7.24
N GLY A 217 4.35 -1.83 6.50
CA GLY A 217 4.47 -0.43 6.86
C GLY A 217 3.25 0.14 7.58
N SER A 218 3.48 1.08 8.49
CA SER A 218 2.43 1.97 8.99
C SER A 218 1.96 2.92 7.88
N VAL A 219 0.65 3.17 7.84
CA VAL A 219 0.01 3.92 6.76
C VAL A 219 0.04 5.43 7.02
N GLY A 220 0.49 6.18 6.01
CA GLY A 220 0.45 7.63 5.92
C GLY A 220 -0.72 8.12 5.07
N GLU A 221 -0.67 9.40 4.69
CA GLU A 221 -1.70 10.00 3.83
C GLU A 221 -1.73 9.31 2.45
N PHE A 222 -2.90 9.26 1.82
CA PHE A 222 -3.12 8.61 0.52
C PHE A 222 -2.70 7.13 0.47
N GLY A 223 -2.71 6.45 1.62
CA GLY A 223 -2.31 5.03 1.71
C GLY A 223 -0.80 4.80 1.61
N THR A 224 0.02 5.86 1.71
CA THR A 224 1.48 5.75 1.62
C THR A 224 2.09 4.99 2.81
N VAL A 225 3.37 4.66 2.72
CA VAL A 225 4.14 4.02 3.80
C VAL A 225 4.99 5.06 4.50
N LEU A 226 4.86 5.15 5.83
CA LEU A 226 5.67 6.03 6.66
C LEU A 226 7.08 5.48 6.84
N LYS A 227 8.08 6.30 6.49
CA LYS A 227 9.49 5.93 6.54
C LYS A 227 9.91 5.58 7.96
N GLY A 228 10.55 4.41 8.11
CA GLY A 228 11.06 3.92 9.40
C GLY A 228 9.98 3.50 10.40
N GLN A 229 8.73 3.35 9.96
CA GLN A 229 7.60 2.90 10.79
C GLN A 229 7.07 1.52 10.36
N ASP A 230 7.96 0.66 9.87
CA ASP A 230 7.66 -0.75 9.64
C ASP A 230 7.34 -1.44 10.98
N VAL A 231 6.30 -2.27 11.00
CA VAL A 231 5.88 -3.03 12.20
C VAL A 231 6.62 -4.36 12.36
N ALA A 232 7.34 -4.77 11.32
CA ALA A 232 8.17 -5.97 11.29
C ALA A 232 9.28 -5.86 10.25
N SER A 233 10.30 -6.71 10.35
CA SER A 233 11.33 -6.85 9.31
C SER A 233 10.70 -7.26 7.97
N PRO A 234 11.24 -6.78 6.83
CA PRO A 234 10.73 -7.15 5.53
C PRO A 234 11.00 -8.63 5.22
N VAL A 235 10.19 -9.18 4.33
CA VAL A 235 10.46 -10.46 3.67
C VAL A 235 11.49 -10.22 2.59
N ILE A 236 12.65 -10.88 2.68
CA ILE A 236 13.73 -10.80 1.68
C ILE A 236 13.48 -11.86 0.61
N LEU A 237 13.37 -11.44 -0.65
CA LEU A 237 13.03 -12.28 -1.81
C LEU A 237 14.25 -12.58 -2.69
N VAL A 238 15.16 -11.62 -2.81
CA VAL A 238 16.50 -11.83 -3.35
C VAL A 238 17.50 -11.35 -2.32
N GLY A 239 18.44 -12.22 -1.94
CA GLY A 239 19.54 -11.79 -1.08
C GLY A 239 20.33 -10.71 -1.79
N GLU A 240 20.70 -9.64 -1.09
CA GLU A 240 21.76 -8.74 -1.57
C GLU A 240 22.94 -9.63 -1.99
N LYS A 241 23.27 -9.66 -3.27
CA LYS A 241 24.64 -10.03 -3.65
C LYS A 241 25.50 -8.92 -3.08
N ALA A 242 26.00 -9.12 -1.86
CA ALA A 242 27.03 -8.31 -1.25
C ALA A 242 28.09 -8.04 -2.33
N GLY A 243 28.30 -6.77 -2.64
CA GLY A 243 29.16 -6.35 -3.73
C GLY A 243 30.50 -7.07 -3.65
N GLN A 244 30.73 -7.97 -4.60
CA GLN A 244 32.09 -8.35 -4.95
C GLN A 244 32.65 -7.14 -5.69
N THR A 245 33.34 -6.28 -4.94
CA THR A 245 34.38 -5.42 -5.51
C THR A 245 35.37 -6.34 -6.20
N GLU A 246 35.28 -6.43 -7.52
CA GLU A 246 36.41 -6.87 -8.33
C GLU A 246 37.52 -5.82 -8.14
N VAL A 247 38.49 -6.17 -7.32
CA VAL A 247 39.79 -5.52 -7.30
C VAL A 247 40.54 -6.09 -8.50
N ASN A 248 40.65 -5.31 -9.56
CA ASN A 248 41.70 -5.46 -10.57
C ASN A 248 42.95 -4.73 -10.10
#